data_AF-A0AAD4LX46-F1
#
_entry.id   AF-A0AAD4LX46-F1
#
_cell.length_a   1.000
_cell.length_b   1.000
_cell.length_c   1.000
_cell.angle_alpha   90.00
_cell.angle_beta   90.00
_cell.angle_gamma   90.00
#
_symmetry.space_group_name_H-M   'P 1'
#
loop_
_entity.id
_entity.type
_entity.pdbx_description
1 polymer ?
#
loop_
_entity_poly.entity_id
_entity_poly.type
_entity_poly.pdbx_seq_one_letter_code
_entity_poly.pdbx_strand_id
1 'polypeptide(L)' 'MTFLTAILIRPDIQKRVQDELDAVTGRERLPTFEDRPKLPFVEAVCKETLRWRPVTPLGEFNLYSICCFL' A
#
# COMPACT_ATOMS: atom_id res chain seq x y z
N MET A 1 -0.60 7.07 -9.51
CA MET A 1 0.73 7.70 -9.65
C MET A 1 1.25 8.41 -8.39
N THR A 2 0.47 8.57 -7.31
CA THR A 2 0.95 9.20 -6.05
C THR A 2 1.89 8.31 -5.23
N PHE A 3 1.63 7.00 -5.17
CA PHE A 3 2.39 6.06 -4.34
C PHE A 3 3.87 5.96 -4.74
N LEU A 4 4.13 5.82 -6.05
CA LEU A 4 5.50 5.78 -6.58
C LEU A 4 6.26 7.06 -6.24
N THR A 5 5.63 8.22 -6.37
CA THR A 5 6.24 9.50 -6.00
C THR A 5 6.55 9.59 -4.50
N ALA A 6 5.65 9.12 -3.64
CA ALA A 6 5.86 9.12 -2.19
C ALA A 6 7.06 8.26 -1.79
N ILE A 7 7.21 7.08 -2.42
CA ILE A 7 8.32 6.16 -2.17
C ILE A 7 9.64 6.68 -2.74
N LEU A 8 9.62 7.27 -3.95
CA LEU A 8 10.83 7.83 -4.57
C LEU A 8 11.42 9.01 -3.77
N ILE A 9 10.58 9.81 -3.11
CA ILE A 9 11.02 10.92 -2.26
C ILE A 9 11.56 10.39 -0.91
N ARG A 10 11.19 9.17 -0.51
CA ARG A 10 11.49 8.58 0.81
C ARG A 10 12.14 7.20 0.66
N PRO A 11 13.42 7.15 0.25
CA PRO A 11 14.13 5.89 0.07
C PRO A 11 14.28 5.08 1.37
N ASP A 12 14.22 5.75 2.53
CA ASP A 12 14.20 5.13 3.84
C ASP A 12 12.92 4.29 4.08
N ILE A 13 11.77 4.83 3.68
CA ILE A 13 10.48 4.13 3.75
C ILE A 13 10.44 3.00 2.72
N GLN A 14 10.98 3.24 1.51
CA GLN A 14 11.09 2.22 0.47
C GLN A 14 11.81 0.98 0.96
N LYS A 15 12.98 1.17 1.58
CA LYS A 15 13.79 0.04 2.09
C LYS A 15 13.02 -0.76 3.14
N ARG A 16 12.35 -0.07 4.06
CA ARG A 16 11.59 -0.73 5.13
C ARG A 16 10.36 -1.50 4.61
N VAL A 17 9.68 -0.97 3.60
CA VAL A 17 8.61 -1.70 2.88
C VAL A 17 9.16 -2.96 2.21
N GLN A 18 10.33 -2.85 1.59
CA GLN A 18 10.97 -3.98 0.91
C GLN A 18 11.45 -5.04 1.90
N ASP A 19 12.00 -4.64 3.05
CA ASP A 19 12.40 -5.56 4.12
C ASP A 19 11.18 -6.32 4.69
N GLU A 20 10.03 -5.65 4.87
CA GLU A 20 8.79 -6.31 5.33
C GLU A 20 8.26 -7.30 4.27
N LEU A 21 8.25 -6.91 3.00
CA LEU A 21 7.86 -7.80 1.91
C LEU A 21 8.77 -9.02 1.80
N ASP A 22 10.07 -8.81 1.86
CA ASP A 22 11.08 -9.87 1.83
C ASP A 22 10.91 -10.83 3.02
N ALA A 23 10.56 -10.32 4.22
CA ALA A 23 10.30 -11.13 5.39
C ALA A 23 9.06 -12.03 5.23
N VAL A 24 8.02 -11.57 4.53
CA VAL A 24 6.76 -12.32 4.35
C VAL A 24 6.81 -13.30 3.18
N THR A 25 7.44 -12.92 2.07
CA THR A 25 7.51 -13.74 0.84
C THR A 25 8.79 -14.56 0.70
N GLY A 26 9.81 -14.27 1.51
CA GLY A 26 11.11 -14.97 1.47
C GLY A 26 11.86 -14.80 0.15
N ARG A 27 11.46 -13.83 -0.70
CA ARG A 27 11.94 -13.65 -2.09
C ARG A 27 11.70 -14.83 -3.04
N GLU A 28 10.97 -15.85 -2.61
CA GLU A 28 10.70 -17.06 -3.40
C GLU A 28 9.48 -16.91 -4.31
N ARG A 29 8.53 -16.04 -3.91
CA ARG A 29 7.27 -15.83 -4.62
C ARG A 29 6.83 -14.38 -4.60
N LEU A 30 5.96 -14.02 -5.54
CA LEU A 30 5.28 -12.73 -5.51
C LEU A 30 4.24 -12.71 -4.37
N PRO A 31 4.03 -11.53 -3.73
CA PRO A 31 3.02 -11.39 -2.68
C PRO A 31 1.61 -11.58 -3.24
N THR A 32 0.78 -12.32 -2.51
CA THR A 32 -0.65 -12.53 -2.84
C THR A 32 -1.53 -11.75 -1.88
N PHE A 33 -2.82 -11.60 -2.20
CA PHE A 33 -3.77 -10.89 -1.34
C PHE A 33 -3.93 -11.54 0.05
N GLU A 34 -3.65 -12.84 0.17
CA GLU A 34 -3.68 -13.57 1.44
C GLU A 34 -2.56 -13.14 2.40
N ASP A 35 -1.47 -12.57 1.90
CA ASP A 35 -0.35 -12.08 2.70
C ASP A 35 -0.58 -10.67 3.26
N ARG A 36 -1.61 -9.98 2.77
CA ARG A 36 -1.96 -8.63 3.20
C ARG A 36 -2.07 -8.44 4.72
N PRO A 37 -2.74 -9.31 5.51
CA PRO A 37 -2.76 -9.18 6.98
C PRO A 37 -1.38 -9.27 7.64
N LYS A 38 -0.37 -9.83 6.95
CA LYS A 38 1.02 -9.93 7.40
C LYS A 38 1.88 -8.74 6.97
N LEU A 39 1.32 -7.78 6.23
CA LEU A 39 2.02 -6.60 5.69
C LEU A 39 1.45 -5.28 6.27
N PRO A 40 1.47 -5.10 7.61
CA PRO A 40 0.88 -3.92 8.25
C PRO A 40 1.60 -2.62 7.88
N PHE A 41 2.91 -2.64 7.64
CA PHE A 41 3.64 -1.42 7.29
C PHE A 41 3.36 -1.00 5.85
N VAL A 42 3.31 -1.93 4.90
CA VAL A 42 2.86 -1.64 3.52
C VAL A 42 1.46 -1.04 3.53
N GLU A 43 0.52 -1.58 4.32
CA GLU A 43 -0.83 -1.03 4.42
C GLU A 43 -0.84 0.39 4.99
N ALA A 44 -0.02 0.65 6.01
CA ALA A 44 0.12 1.98 6.59
C ALA A 44 0.64 3.00 5.56
N VAL A 45 1.62 2.64 4.73
CA VAL A 45 2.15 3.52 3.66
C VAL A 45 1.10 3.79 2.58
N CYS A 46 0.31 2.77 2.21
CA CYS A 46 -0.82 2.95 1.29
C CYS A 46 -1.86 3.93 1.86
N LYS A 47 -2.24 3.77 3.13
CA LYS A 47 -3.17 4.70 3.82
C LYS A 47 -2.61 6.12 3.87
N GLU A 48 -1.34 6.29 4.19
CA GLU A 48 -0.70 7.61 4.24
C GLU A 48 -0.63 8.27 2.86
N THR A 49 -0.39 7.49 1.81
CA THR A 49 -0.44 7.98 0.43
C THR A 49 -1.83 8.49 0.07
N LEU A 50 -2.89 7.74 0.43
CA LEU A 50 -4.27 8.15 0.23
C LEU A 50 -4.66 9.36 1.09
N ARG A 51 -4.05 9.53 2.27
CA ARG A 51 -4.20 10.74 3.08
C ARG A 51 -3.59 11.97 2.41
N TRP A 52 -2.40 11.84 1.81
CA TRP A 52 -1.70 12.97 1.17
C TRP A 52 -2.36 13.40 -0.12
N ARG A 53 -2.76 12.45 -0.96
CA ARG A 53 -3.52 12.73 -2.19
C ARG A 53 -4.58 11.66 -2.37
N PRO A 54 -5.79 11.88 -1.84
CA PRO A 54 -6.90 10.97 -2.10
C PRO A 54 -7.16 10.94 -3.61
N VAL A 55 -7.44 9.74 -4.13
CA VAL A 55 -7.76 9.57 -5.56
C VAL A 55 -9.06 10.33 -5.91
N THR A 56 -9.98 10.44 -4.95
CA THR A 56 -11.23 11.18 -5.04
C THR A 56 -11.26 12.28 -3.97
N PRO A 57 -11.08 13.58 -4.34
CA PRO A 57 -11.03 14.69 -3.38
C PRO A 57 -12.40 15.04 -2.75
N LEU A 58 -13.50 14.57 -3.34
CA LEU A 58 -14.86 14.73 -2.84
C LEU A 58 -15.51 13.35 -2.93
N GLY A 59 -15.87 12.77 -1.78
CA GLY A 59 -16.37 11.40 -1.69
C GLY A 59 -17.51 11.15 -2.67
N GLU A 60 -17.28 10.28 -3.66
CA GLU A 60 -18.37 9.72 -4.43
C GLU A 60 -19.15 8.77 -3.51
N PHE A 61 -20.32 9.24 -3.12
CA PHE A 61 -21.35 8.54 -2.38
C PHE A 61 -21.77 7.25 -3.12
N ASN A 62 -21.07 6.13 -2.90
CA ASN A 62 -21.72 4.83 -2.75
C ASN A 62 -20.81 3.83 -2.01
N LEU A 63 -21.18 3.55 -0.76
CA LEU A 63 -20.41 2.80 0.25
C LEU A 63 -20.30 1.28 0.02
N TYR A 64 -20.57 0.76 -1.18
CA TYR A 64 -20.55 -0.69 -1.44
C TYR A 64 -19.52 -1.18 -2.46
N SER A 65 -18.77 -0.30 -3.16
CA SER A 65 -17.89 -0.74 -4.27
C SER A 65 -16.38 -0.68 -3.97
N ILE A 66 -15.93 0.07 -2.95
CA ILE A 66 -14.48 0.24 -2.70
C ILE A 66 -13.87 -1.01 -2.03
N CYS A 67 -14.69 -1.88 -1.42
CA CYS A 67 -14.22 -3.17 -0.89
C CYS A 67 -14.12 -4.28 -1.95
N CYS A 68 -14.57 -4.07 -3.21
CA CYS A 68 -14.52 -5.10 -4.26
C CYS A 68 -13.31 -5.01 -5.19
N PHE A 69 -12.36 -4.10 -4.95
CA PHE A 69 -11.07 -4.08 -5.67
C PHE A 69 -9.93 -4.73 -4.88
N LEU A 70 -10.24 -5.43 -3.79
CA LEU A 70 -9.33 -6.26 -3.00
C LEU A 70 -10.02 -7.57 -2.58
#